data_AF-A0A1M7B6G0-F1
#
_entry.id   AF-A0A1M7B6G0-F1
#
_cell.length_a   1.000
_cell.length_b   1.000
_cell.length_c   1.000
_cell.angle_alpha   90.00
_cell.angle_beta   90.00
_cell.angle_gamma   90.00
#
_symmetry.space_group_name_H-M   'P 1'
#
loop_
_entity.id
_entity.type
_entity.pdbx_description
1 polymer ?
#
loop_
_entity_poly.entity_id
_entity_poly.type
_entity_poly.pdbx_seq_one_letter_code
_entity_poly.pdbx_strand_id
1 'polypeptide(L)'
;MSAGLASRQQRLPDQRAKTQAPVSKVFDIGACPWNKEDSSETCFTRLSMTSGAPDPFAEDEPQGPVPFAIGFRKSSGEAIVFGGALLGAGLLLPALLTGHQLLALSALVPLLTAFWHYPMIDRSHPQLGANGDGLFVERLGFLDWGAVTSLELRRTAVRNIELVTLVIGLTRPVEEAVSKPQAVAPWKRLMLRNWTREAKEDGNSLLLVRLDTLTGNPEDVLNRIRSYRPV
;
A
#
# COMPACT_ATOMS: atom_id res chain seq x y z
N MET A 1 -42.69 15.12 58.11
CA MET A 1 -41.61 14.24 58.64
C MET A 1 -41.37 13.15 57.61
N SER A 2 -40.16 13.11 57.05
CA SER A 2 -39.37 11.94 56.56
C SER A 2 -40.06 10.90 55.67
N ALA A 3 -39.52 10.36 54.58
CA ALA A 3 -38.22 10.38 53.88
C ALA A 3 -38.54 9.83 52.45
N GLY A 4 -37.92 10.25 51.35
CA GLY A 4 -36.52 10.03 51.03
C GLY A 4 -36.31 8.66 50.36
N LEU A 5 -36.68 8.52 49.08
CA LEU A 5 -36.31 7.37 48.24
C LEU A 5 -35.66 7.88 46.94
N ALA A 6 -34.35 8.11 47.05
CA ALA A 6 -33.45 8.39 45.95
C ALA A 6 -33.07 7.07 45.27
N SER A 7 -33.56 6.85 44.04
CA SER A 7 -33.18 5.71 43.22
C SER A 7 -31.75 5.91 42.68
N ARG A 8 -30.89 5.03 43.16
CA ARG A 8 -29.44 4.94 42.98
C ARG A 8 -29.12 4.47 41.55
N GLN A 9 -28.82 5.40 40.65
CA GLN A 9 -28.15 5.07 39.37
C GLN A 9 -26.75 4.50 39.67
N GLN A 10 -26.57 3.21 39.44
CA GLN A 10 -25.25 2.58 39.38
C GLN A 10 -24.56 3.00 38.08
N ARG A 11 -23.61 3.94 38.21
CA ARG A 11 -22.62 4.26 37.19
C ARG A 11 -21.67 3.06 37.03
N LEU A 12 -21.72 2.41 35.87
CA LEU A 12 -20.65 1.50 35.43
C LEU A 12 -19.38 2.32 35.14
N PRO A 13 -18.19 1.86 35.59
CA PRO A 13 -16.93 2.51 35.24
C PRO A 13 -16.61 2.29 33.76
N ASP A 14 -16.38 3.41 33.08
CA ASP A 14 -15.86 3.53 31.73
C ASP A 14 -14.46 2.88 31.66
N GLN A 15 -14.42 1.61 31.27
CA GLN A 15 -13.20 0.92 30.91
C GLN A 15 -13.19 0.67 29.40
N ARG A 16 -12.56 1.58 28.65
CA ARG A 16 -11.72 1.26 27.48
C ARG A 16 -11.04 2.52 26.92
N ALA A 17 -10.25 3.18 27.75
CA ALA A 17 -9.08 3.92 27.26
C ALA A 17 -8.01 2.89 26.83
N LYS A 18 -8.23 2.23 25.69
CA LYS A 18 -7.14 1.55 24.99
C LYS A 18 -6.36 2.61 24.24
N THR A 19 -5.27 3.04 24.87
CA THR A 19 -4.12 3.73 24.26
C THR A 19 -3.83 3.13 22.89
N GLN A 20 -4.27 3.81 21.83
CA GLN A 20 -3.82 3.54 20.47
C GLN A 20 -2.37 3.99 20.38
N ALA A 21 -1.46 3.04 20.47
CA ALA A 21 -0.07 3.25 20.08
C ALA A 21 -0.02 3.62 18.58
N PRO A 22 0.87 4.53 18.16
CA PRO A 22 1.04 4.88 16.75
C PRO A 22 1.42 3.63 15.93
N VAL A 23 0.69 3.43 14.83
CA VAL A 23 0.80 2.31 13.88
C VAL A 23 2.18 2.23 13.18
N SER A 24 3.09 3.17 13.43
CA SER A 24 4.45 3.15 12.87
C SER A 24 5.31 1.99 13.40
N LYS A 25 4.91 1.30 14.48
CA LYS A 25 5.66 0.18 15.08
C LYS A 25 5.22 -1.23 14.67
N VAL A 26 4.13 -1.36 13.91
CA VAL A 26 3.70 -2.70 13.42
C VAL A 26 4.51 -3.13 12.19
N PHE A 27 5.29 -2.21 11.63
CA PHE A 27 6.37 -2.45 10.67
C PHE A 27 7.73 -2.12 11.30
N ASP A 28 8.04 -2.60 12.52
CA ASP A 28 9.45 -2.81 12.91
C ASP A 28 9.96 -4.07 12.18
N ILE A 29 9.96 -4.01 10.84
CA ILE A 29 10.85 -4.82 10.03
C ILE A 29 12.21 -4.18 10.31
N GLY A 30 13.08 -4.93 11.00
CA GLY A 30 14.48 -4.55 11.16
C GLY A 30 14.99 -3.98 9.84
N ALA A 31 15.48 -2.74 9.92
CA ALA A 31 15.88 -1.95 8.77
C ALA A 31 16.64 -2.80 7.75
N CYS A 32 15.99 -3.14 6.62
CA CYS A 32 16.74 -3.33 5.40
C CYS A 32 17.26 -1.94 5.03
N PRO A 33 18.57 -1.69 5.05
CA PRO A 33 19.11 -0.41 4.65
C PRO A 33 18.90 -0.30 3.14
N TRP A 34 17.81 0.36 2.74
CA TRP A 34 17.53 0.73 1.36
C TRP A 34 18.45 1.90 0.98
N ASN A 35 19.75 1.64 0.88
CA ASN A 35 20.67 2.61 0.31
C ASN A 35 20.66 2.47 -1.22
N LYS A 36 20.59 3.62 -1.90
CA LYS A 36 20.66 3.74 -3.35
C LYS A 36 22.07 3.40 -3.82
N GLU A 37 22.15 2.89 -5.06
CA GLU A 37 23.39 2.68 -5.83
C GLU A 37 24.27 1.53 -5.33
N ASP A 38 23.86 0.29 -5.61
CA ASP A 38 24.79 -0.62 -6.30
C ASP A 38 24.09 -1.78 -7.02
N SER A 39 24.24 -1.76 -8.34
CA SER A 39 24.55 -2.87 -9.24
C SER A 39 24.42 -4.31 -8.68
N SER A 40 23.40 -5.03 -9.17
CA SER A 40 23.40 -6.42 -9.69
C SER A 40 24.31 -7.57 -9.20
N GLU A 41 25.23 -7.46 -8.22
CA GLU A 41 26.24 -8.52 -8.00
C GLU A 41 26.46 -9.04 -6.57
N THR A 42 25.86 -8.49 -5.51
CA THR A 42 26.22 -8.90 -4.12
C THR A 42 25.28 -9.85 -3.41
N CYS A 43 24.23 -10.38 -4.05
CA CYS A 43 23.44 -11.47 -3.44
C CYS A 43 23.96 -12.88 -3.78
N PHE A 44 24.93 -13.01 -4.71
CA PHE A 44 25.25 -14.30 -5.33
C PHE A 44 26.54 -14.98 -4.86
N THR A 45 27.31 -14.41 -3.92
CA THR A 45 28.56 -15.05 -3.46
C THR A 45 28.69 -15.05 -1.94
N ARG A 46 27.96 -15.95 -1.29
CA ARG A 46 28.44 -16.56 -0.04
C ARG A 46 28.22 -18.07 -0.05
N LEU A 47 28.77 -18.71 -1.09
CA LEU A 47 29.31 -20.06 -0.97
C LEU A 47 30.58 -19.99 -0.12
N SER A 48 30.43 -19.93 1.20
CA SER A 48 31.48 -20.41 2.11
C SER A 48 31.12 -21.85 2.46
N MET A 49 31.89 -22.77 1.87
CA MET A 49 32.05 -24.13 2.38
C MET A 49 32.36 -24.06 3.88
N THR A 50 31.37 -24.39 4.70
CA THR A 50 31.58 -24.89 6.07
C THR A 50 31.01 -26.30 6.07
N SER A 51 31.91 -27.26 5.95
CA SER A 51 31.71 -28.58 6.52
C SER A 51 31.70 -28.38 8.04
N GLY A 52 30.52 -28.33 8.62
CA GLY A 52 30.31 -28.12 10.05
C GLY A 52 28.99 -28.75 10.43
N ALA A 53 29.00 -29.54 11.49
CA ALA A 53 27.84 -30.20 12.06
C ALA A 53 26.63 -29.25 12.18
N PRO A 54 25.38 -29.74 12.08
CA PRO A 54 24.20 -28.94 12.36
C PRO A 54 24.35 -28.32 13.76
N ASP A 55 24.45 -26.99 13.80
CA ASP A 55 24.60 -26.24 15.05
C ASP A 55 23.32 -26.45 15.87
N PRO A 56 23.35 -27.07 17.06
CA PRO A 56 22.14 -27.39 17.84
C PRO A 56 21.43 -26.15 18.40
N PHE A 57 21.98 -24.96 18.12
CA PHE A 57 21.43 -23.66 18.51
C PHE A 57 21.08 -22.77 17.32
N ALA A 58 21.08 -23.28 16.09
CA ALA A 58 20.40 -22.61 14.99
C ALA A 58 18.90 -22.61 15.31
N GLU A 59 18.42 -21.52 15.90
CA GLU A 59 16.99 -21.25 16.04
C GLU A 59 16.36 -21.47 14.66
N ASP A 60 15.39 -22.39 14.57
CA ASP A 60 14.68 -22.69 13.34
C ASP A 60 14.25 -21.37 12.69
N GLU A 61 14.93 -20.95 11.61
CA GLU A 61 14.41 -19.87 10.78
C GLU A 61 12.98 -20.26 10.44
N PRO A 62 11.98 -19.42 10.73
CA PRO A 62 10.60 -19.81 10.55
C PRO A 62 10.43 -20.23 9.08
N GLN A 63 10.18 -21.52 8.86
CA GLN A 63 9.95 -22.15 7.54
C GLN A 63 8.61 -21.70 6.92
N GLY A 64 8.27 -20.43 7.11
CA GLY A 64 7.07 -19.79 6.61
C GLY A 64 7.38 -18.85 5.45
N PRO A 65 6.34 -18.48 4.68
CA PRO A 65 6.48 -17.47 3.64
C PRO A 65 7.01 -16.14 4.23
N VAL A 66 7.97 -15.52 3.54
CA VAL A 66 8.64 -14.28 3.99
C VAL A 66 7.72 -13.08 3.74
N PRO A 67 7.48 -12.21 4.75
CA PRO A 67 6.63 -11.03 4.59
C PRO A 67 7.26 -10.08 3.58
N PHE A 68 6.44 -9.55 2.69
CA PHE A 68 6.92 -8.63 1.66
C PHE A 68 5.96 -7.45 1.50
N ALA A 69 6.53 -6.33 1.08
CA ALA A 69 5.80 -5.13 0.76
C ALA A 69 6.44 -4.49 -0.47
N ILE A 70 5.62 -4.13 -1.46
CA ILE A 70 6.03 -3.49 -2.70
C ILE A 70 5.41 -2.10 -2.79
N GLY A 71 6.21 -1.14 -3.22
CA GLY A 71 5.80 0.24 -3.48
C GLY A 71 5.72 0.55 -4.97
N PHE A 72 5.37 1.79 -5.29
CA PHE A 72 5.35 2.29 -6.66
C PHE A 72 6.75 2.26 -7.30
N ARG A 73 6.78 2.02 -8.61
CA ARG A 73 7.96 2.15 -9.44
C ARG A 73 8.23 3.64 -9.71
N LYS A 74 9.34 4.13 -9.18
CA LYS A 74 9.78 5.54 -9.27
C LYS A 74 9.78 6.07 -10.72
N SER A 75 10.29 5.28 -11.66
CA SER A 75 10.43 5.70 -13.07
C SER A 75 9.10 6.08 -13.73
N SER A 76 7.98 5.51 -13.28
CA SER A 76 6.67 5.76 -13.88
C SER A 76 6.07 7.10 -13.45
N GLY A 77 6.42 7.59 -12.25
CA GLY A 77 5.86 8.83 -11.67
C GLY A 77 6.77 10.05 -11.75
N GLU A 78 8.10 9.87 -11.83
CA GLU A 78 9.05 10.98 -11.74
C GLU A 78 8.87 12.04 -12.83
N ALA A 79 8.75 11.61 -14.09
CA ALA A 79 8.61 12.54 -15.20
C ALA A 79 7.34 13.39 -15.08
N ILE A 80 6.24 12.79 -14.60
CA ILE A 80 4.95 13.47 -14.44
C ILE A 80 5.01 14.46 -13.28
N VAL A 81 5.56 14.05 -12.13
CA VAL A 81 5.60 14.90 -10.94
C VAL A 81 6.61 16.02 -11.10
N PHE A 82 7.86 15.71 -11.46
CA PHE A 82 8.90 16.74 -11.62
C PHE A 82 8.68 17.58 -12.87
N GLY A 83 8.26 16.97 -13.98
CA GLY A 83 7.93 17.70 -15.20
C GLY A 83 6.73 18.63 -14.99
N GLY A 84 5.67 18.15 -14.33
CA GLY A 84 4.51 18.96 -13.97
C GLY A 84 4.85 20.08 -12.99
N ALA A 85 5.67 19.81 -11.97
CA ALA A 85 6.12 20.81 -11.01
C ALA A 85 6.98 21.90 -11.67
N LEU A 86 7.94 21.51 -12.53
CA LEU A 86 8.82 22.44 -13.23
C LEU A 86 8.03 23.30 -14.21
N LEU A 87 7.16 22.70 -15.02
CA LEU A 87 6.33 23.42 -15.99
C LEU A 87 5.33 24.33 -15.29
N GLY A 88 4.72 23.86 -14.19
CA GLY A 88 3.85 24.66 -13.35
C GLY A 88 4.56 25.86 -12.73
N ALA A 89 5.75 25.67 -12.14
CA ALA A 89 6.55 26.77 -11.60
C ALA A 89 7.00 27.75 -12.71
N GLY A 90 7.42 27.22 -13.86
CA GLY A 90 7.84 28.00 -15.01
C GLY A 90 6.74 28.85 -15.63
N LEU A 91 5.47 28.46 -15.51
CA LEU A 91 4.32 29.28 -15.89
C LEU A 91 3.90 30.24 -14.78
N LEU A 92 3.92 29.79 -13.53
CA LEU A 92 3.45 30.58 -12.38
C LEU A 92 4.36 31.77 -12.07
N LEU A 93 5.68 31.58 -12.09
CA LEU A 93 6.66 32.64 -11.81
C LEU A 93 6.49 33.86 -12.73
N PRO A 94 6.53 33.75 -14.07
CA PRO A 94 6.32 34.88 -14.95
C PRO A 94 4.89 35.44 -14.86
N ALA A 95 3.88 34.60 -14.57
CA ALA A 95 2.52 35.08 -14.37
C ALA A 95 2.43 36.06 -13.18
N LEU A 96 3.11 35.74 -12.07
CA LEU A 96 3.16 36.59 -10.90
C LEU A 96 3.94 37.89 -11.16
N LEU A 97 5.04 37.82 -11.92
CA LEU A 97 5.84 39.01 -12.25
C LEU A 97 5.14 39.96 -13.23
N THR A 98 4.36 39.43 -14.16
CA THR A 98 3.67 40.22 -15.21
C THR A 98 2.23 40.57 -14.85
N GLY A 99 1.66 39.96 -13.81
CA GLY A 99 0.25 40.10 -13.44
C GLY A 99 -0.73 39.40 -14.38
N HIS A 100 -0.25 38.54 -15.28
CA HIS A 100 -1.08 37.93 -16.32
C HIS A 100 -1.89 36.74 -15.77
N GLN A 101 -3.14 37.01 -15.37
CA GLN A 101 -4.01 36.04 -14.69
C GLN A 101 -4.26 34.75 -15.49
N LEU A 102 -4.39 34.84 -16.83
CA LEU A 102 -4.57 33.65 -17.67
C LEU A 102 -3.35 32.71 -17.63
N LEU A 103 -2.15 33.25 -17.44
CA LEU A 103 -0.93 32.47 -17.33
C LEU A 103 -0.82 31.80 -15.96
N ALA A 104 -1.31 32.46 -14.91
CA ALA A 104 -1.41 31.87 -13.57
C ALA A 104 -2.43 30.72 -13.54
N LEU A 105 -3.57 30.88 -14.21
CA LEU A 105 -4.58 29.83 -14.32
C LEU A 105 -4.06 28.61 -15.09
N SER A 106 -3.30 28.81 -16.18
CA SER A 106 -2.72 27.69 -16.93
C SER A 106 -1.66 26.93 -16.13
N ALA A 107 -0.95 27.59 -15.22
CA ALA A 107 0.00 26.97 -14.30
C ALA A 107 -0.67 26.01 -13.28
N LEU A 108 -1.96 26.18 -12.99
CA LEU A 108 -2.66 25.30 -12.05
C LEU A 108 -2.79 23.87 -12.56
N VAL A 109 -3.04 23.67 -13.85
CA VAL A 109 -3.21 22.35 -14.47
C VAL A 109 -2.01 21.42 -14.23
N PRO A 110 -0.76 21.80 -14.58
CA PRO A 110 0.42 20.97 -14.36
C PRO A 110 0.75 20.82 -12.86
N LEU A 111 0.52 21.84 -12.03
CA LEU A 111 0.73 21.75 -10.58
C LEU A 111 -0.25 20.78 -9.91
N LEU A 112 -1.52 20.83 -10.27
CA LEU A 112 -2.54 19.89 -9.79
C LEU A 112 -2.26 18.47 -10.27
N THR A 113 -1.79 18.32 -11.51
CA THR A 113 -1.39 17.01 -12.05
C THR A 113 -0.21 16.43 -11.27
N ALA A 114 0.81 17.24 -10.97
CA ALA A 114 1.94 16.85 -10.15
C ALA A 114 1.51 16.49 -8.71
N PHE A 115 0.62 17.29 -8.12
CA PHE A 115 0.06 17.02 -6.79
C PHE A 115 -0.75 15.71 -6.76
N TRP A 116 -1.56 15.44 -7.78
CA TRP A 116 -2.36 14.22 -7.89
C TRP A 116 -1.48 12.96 -7.99
N HIS A 117 -0.37 13.04 -8.73
CA HIS A 117 0.57 11.93 -8.95
C HIS A 117 1.68 11.84 -7.89
N TYR A 118 1.69 12.74 -6.91
CA TYR A 118 2.70 12.76 -5.83
C TYR A 118 2.90 11.41 -5.12
N PRO A 119 1.88 10.57 -4.84
CA PRO A 119 2.11 9.27 -4.19
C PRO A 119 3.07 8.34 -4.94
N MET A 120 3.25 8.53 -6.26
CA MET A 120 4.13 7.66 -7.05
C MET A 120 5.62 7.89 -6.77
N ILE A 121 6.00 9.05 -6.22
CA ILE A 121 7.40 9.36 -5.88
C ILE A 121 7.73 9.04 -4.42
N ASP A 122 6.72 8.88 -3.57
CA ASP A 122 6.88 8.61 -2.16
C ASP A 122 7.22 7.13 -1.93
N ARG A 123 8.44 6.87 -1.43
CA ARG A 123 8.93 5.51 -1.13
C ARG A 123 8.53 5.02 0.25
N SER A 124 8.04 5.91 1.11
CA SER A 124 7.82 5.58 2.53
C SER A 124 6.61 4.68 2.76
N HIS A 125 5.75 4.53 1.75
CA HIS A 125 4.50 3.81 1.88
C HIS A 125 4.40 2.61 0.94
N PRO A 126 4.34 1.38 1.49
CA PRO A 126 4.05 0.21 0.67
C PRO A 126 2.65 0.30 0.09
N GLN A 127 2.51 -0.19 -1.14
CA GLN A 127 1.26 -0.14 -1.91
C GLN A 127 0.48 -1.45 -1.83
N LEU A 128 1.22 -2.55 -1.90
CA LEU A 128 0.72 -3.90 -1.78
C LEU A 128 1.71 -4.69 -0.91
N GLY A 129 1.22 -5.56 -0.05
CA GLY A 129 2.07 -6.45 0.72
C GLY A 129 1.30 -7.67 1.19
N ALA A 130 2.01 -8.70 1.59
CA ALA A 130 1.41 -9.90 2.18
C ALA A 130 2.22 -10.30 3.42
N ASN A 131 1.49 -10.67 4.45
CA ASN A 131 2.05 -11.23 5.69
C ASN A 131 1.11 -12.30 6.25
N GLY A 132 1.49 -12.92 7.38
CA GLY A 132 0.63 -13.91 8.04
C GLY A 132 -0.74 -13.37 8.49
N ASP A 133 -0.86 -12.07 8.73
CA ASP A 133 -2.12 -11.43 9.15
C ASP A 133 -3.10 -11.21 7.99
N GLY A 134 -2.62 -11.05 6.76
CA GLY A 134 -3.47 -10.74 5.61
C GLY A 134 -2.74 -10.17 4.39
N LEU A 135 -3.53 -9.81 3.39
CA LEU A 135 -3.08 -9.04 2.23
C LEU A 135 -3.25 -7.55 2.52
N PHE A 136 -2.14 -6.83 2.59
CA PHE A 136 -2.13 -5.38 2.77
C PHE A 136 -2.33 -4.65 1.43
N VAL A 137 -3.30 -3.74 1.38
CA VAL A 137 -3.53 -2.84 0.25
C VAL A 137 -3.58 -1.40 0.74
N GLU A 138 -2.86 -0.49 0.08
CA GLU A 138 -2.79 0.93 0.46
C GLU A 138 -4.19 1.53 0.62
N ARG A 139 -4.41 2.24 1.74
CA ARG A 139 -5.65 2.98 2.07
C ARG A 139 -6.87 2.12 2.37
N LEU A 140 -6.83 0.82 2.09
CA LEU A 140 -7.82 -0.15 2.58
C LEU A 140 -7.35 -0.70 3.93
N GLY A 141 -6.11 -1.17 3.98
CA GLY A 141 -5.55 -1.87 5.14
C GLY A 141 -5.34 -3.33 4.86
N PHE A 142 -5.46 -4.17 5.90
CA PHE A 142 -5.26 -5.61 5.77
C PHE A 142 -6.58 -6.30 5.44
N LEU A 143 -6.59 -7.04 4.34
CA LEU A 143 -7.64 -7.99 4.00
C LEU A 143 -7.34 -9.33 4.66
N ASP A 144 -8.33 -9.88 5.35
CA ASP A 144 -8.24 -11.22 5.93
C ASP A 144 -8.08 -12.26 4.83
N TRP A 145 -7.09 -13.15 4.96
CA TRP A 145 -6.92 -14.29 4.06
C TRP A 145 -8.22 -15.09 3.92
N GLY A 146 -8.97 -15.27 5.02
CA GLY A 146 -10.27 -15.95 5.02
C GLY A 146 -11.30 -15.33 4.08
N ALA A 147 -11.20 -14.04 3.78
CA ALA A 147 -12.09 -13.35 2.84
C ALA A 147 -11.68 -13.49 1.37
N VAL A 148 -10.45 -13.96 1.08
CA VAL A 148 -9.92 -14.08 -0.29
C VAL A 148 -10.34 -15.42 -0.90
N THR A 149 -11.11 -15.35 -1.97
CA THR A 149 -11.67 -16.51 -2.72
C THR A 149 -10.83 -16.88 -3.93
N SER A 150 -10.22 -15.90 -4.61
CA SER A 150 -9.42 -16.14 -5.81
C SER A 150 -8.37 -15.04 -6.01
N LEU A 151 -7.26 -15.41 -6.65
CA LEU A 151 -6.16 -14.52 -6.98
C LEU A 151 -5.72 -14.77 -8.43
N GLU A 152 -6.03 -13.82 -9.30
CA GLU A 152 -5.80 -13.94 -10.74
C GLU A 152 -5.07 -12.71 -11.29
N LEU A 153 -4.22 -12.92 -12.29
CA LEU A 153 -3.59 -11.83 -13.04
C LEU A 153 -4.36 -11.61 -14.34
N ARG A 154 -4.93 -10.42 -14.48
CA ARG A 154 -5.54 -9.95 -15.72
C ARG A 154 -4.53 -9.10 -16.47
N ARG A 155 -4.15 -9.56 -17.65
CA ARG A 155 -3.26 -8.84 -18.57
C ARG A 155 -4.09 -8.23 -19.68
N THR A 156 -3.99 -6.91 -19.84
CA THR A 156 -4.66 -6.18 -20.90
C THR A 156 -3.61 -5.41 -21.69
N ALA A 157 -3.52 -5.65 -23.00
CA ALA A 157 -2.62 -4.90 -23.86
C ALA A 157 -3.37 -3.73 -24.51
N VAL A 158 -2.88 -2.50 -24.33
CA VAL A 158 -3.42 -1.32 -25.01
C VAL A 158 -2.26 -0.63 -25.74
N ARG A 159 -2.34 -0.55 -27.07
CA ARG A 159 -1.32 0.13 -27.91
C ARG A 159 0.12 -0.34 -27.62
N ASN A 160 0.33 -1.66 -27.55
CA ASN A 160 1.62 -2.28 -27.24
C ASN A 160 2.15 -2.02 -25.82
N ILE A 161 1.30 -1.54 -24.90
CA ILE A 161 1.60 -1.41 -23.47
C ILE A 161 0.83 -2.50 -22.73
N GLU A 162 1.54 -3.34 -21.96
CA GLU A 162 0.93 -4.37 -21.12
C GLU A 162 0.51 -3.77 -19.77
N LEU A 163 -0.79 -3.78 -19.50
CA LEU A 163 -1.36 -3.42 -18.21
C LEU A 163 -1.68 -4.70 -17.45
N VAL A 164 -0.95 -4.94 -16.37
CA VAL A 164 -1.15 -6.10 -15.51
C VAL A 164 -1.88 -5.68 -14.25
N THR A 165 -3.03 -6.31 -13.99
CA THR A 165 -3.88 -6.05 -12.83
C THR A 165 -4.07 -7.34 -12.06
N LEU A 166 -3.85 -7.29 -10.74
CA LEU A 166 -4.20 -8.36 -9.82
C LEU A 166 -5.69 -8.25 -9.50
N VAL A 167 -6.44 -9.28 -9.85
CA VAL A 167 -7.87 -9.42 -9.54
C VAL A 167 -7.99 -10.31 -8.32
N ILE A 168 -8.51 -9.75 -7.23
CA ILE A 168 -8.71 -10.43 -5.96
C ILE A 168 -10.21 -10.64 -5.80
N GLY A 169 -10.63 -11.91 -5.83
CA GLY A 169 -12.01 -12.28 -5.52
C GLY A 169 -12.25 -12.32 -4.01
N LEU A 170 -13.31 -11.68 -3.54
CA LEU A 170 -13.69 -11.65 -2.13
C LEU A 170 -15.02 -12.38 -1.89
N THR A 171 -15.13 -13.09 -0.76
CA THR A 171 -16.36 -13.77 -0.32
C THR A 171 -17.44 -12.82 0.23
N ARG A 172 -17.04 -11.61 0.58
CA ARG A 172 -17.87 -10.58 1.23
C ARG A 172 -17.47 -9.19 0.72
N PRO A 173 -18.27 -8.14 0.93
CA PRO A 173 -17.91 -6.79 0.49
C PRO A 173 -16.56 -6.33 1.06
N VAL A 174 -15.86 -5.47 0.32
CA VAL A 174 -14.49 -5.01 0.67
C VAL A 174 -14.46 -4.44 2.08
N GLU A 175 -15.50 -3.74 2.50
CA GLU A 175 -15.61 -3.10 3.81
C GLU A 175 -15.64 -4.11 4.97
N GLU A 176 -16.19 -5.31 4.75
CA GLU A 176 -16.23 -6.40 5.74
C GLU A 176 -15.04 -7.35 5.64
N ALA A 177 -14.40 -7.41 4.47
CA ALA A 177 -13.20 -8.20 4.25
C ALA A 177 -11.94 -7.61 4.91
N VAL A 178 -11.97 -6.31 5.23
CA VAL A 178 -10.85 -5.59 5.87
C VAL A 178 -10.83 -5.88 7.37
N SER A 179 -9.81 -6.58 7.84
CA SER A 179 -9.61 -6.92 9.25
C SER A 179 -9.05 -5.75 10.06
N LYS A 180 -8.12 -4.98 9.45
CA LYS A 180 -7.47 -3.82 10.07
C LYS A 180 -7.49 -2.64 9.10
N PRO A 181 -8.43 -1.69 9.25
CA PRO A 181 -8.50 -0.54 8.35
C PRO A 181 -7.32 0.39 8.57
N GLN A 182 -6.73 0.88 7.48
CA GLN A 182 -5.63 1.84 7.56
C GLN A 182 -6.16 3.26 7.76
N ALA A 183 -5.74 3.92 8.84
CA ALA A 183 -5.99 5.36 9.03
C ALA A 183 -5.15 6.16 8.05
N VAL A 184 -5.80 6.79 7.07
CA VAL A 184 -5.14 7.67 6.09
C VAL A 184 -5.65 9.09 6.22
N ALA A 185 -4.73 10.04 6.08
CA ALA A 185 -5.04 11.45 6.11
C ALA A 185 -6.07 11.81 5.03
N PRO A 186 -7.02 12.72 5.32
CA PRO A 186 -8.14 13.01 4.41
C PRO A 186 -7.68 13.56 3.05
N TRP A 187 -6.60 14.34 2.99
CA TRP A 187 -6.06 14.85 1.72
C TRP A 187 -5.52 13.74 0.81
N LYS A 188 -4.99 12.65 1.39
CA LYS A 188 -4.53 11.49 0.61
C LYS A 188 -5.69 10.81 -0.12
N ARG A 189 -6.94 10.97 0.32
CA ARG A 189 -8.10 10.40 -0.39
C ARG A 189 -8.28 10.95 -1.80
N LEU A 190 -7.81 12.17 -2.05
CA LEU A 190 -7.86 12.84 -3.36
C LEU A 190 -6.70 12.45 -4.27
N MET A 191 -5.63 11.85 -3.76
CA MET A 191 -4.48 11.50 -4.62
C MET A 191 -4.73 10.18 -5.36
N LEU A 192 -3.93 9.93 -6.41
CA LEU A 192 -3.96 8.68 -7.18
C LEU A 192 -4.01 7.45 -6.26
N ARG A 193 -4.87 6.48 -6.60
CA ARG A 193 -5.03 5.19 -5.91
C ARG A 193 -4.63 4.07 -6.84
N ASN A 194 -4.04 3.02 -6.28
CA ASN A 194 -3.61 1.85 -7.05
C ASN A 194 -4.67 0.74 -7.15
N TRP A 195 -5.84 0.93 -6.55
CA TRP A 195 -6.90 -0.07 -6.52
C TRP A 195 -8.25 0.50 -6.92
N THR A 196 -9.09 -0.37 -7.49
CA THR A 196 -10.48 -0.11 -7.86
C THR A 196 -11.35 -1.26 -7.37
N ARG A 197 -12.60 -0.95 -6.98
CA ARG A 197 -13.59 -1.94 -6.58
C ARG A 197 -14.57 -2.18 -7.73
N GLU A 198 -14.84 -3.43 -8.04
CA GLU A 198 -15.91 -3.84 -8.94
C GLU A 198 -16.87 -4.73 -8.17
N ALA A 199 -18.16 -4.38 -8.19
CA ALA A 199 -19.20 -5.23 -7.62
C ALA A 199 -19.56 -6.31 -8.66
N LYS A 200 -19.55 -7.57 -8.23
CA LYS A 200 -20.07 -8.67 -9.04
C LYS A 200 -21.59 -8.78 -8.82
N GLU A 201 -22.32 -9.17 -9.85
CA GLU A 201 -23.78 -9.36 -9.79
C GLU A 201 -24.20 -10.38 -8.71
N ASP A 202 -23.30 -11.30 -8.35
CA ASP A 202 -23.52 -12.35 -7.33
C ASP A 202 -23.44 -11.84 -5.86
N GLY A 203 -23.27 -10.54 -5.63
CA GLY A 203 -23.08 -9.94 -4.29
C GLY A 203 -21.64 -10.04 -3.75
N ASN A 204 -20.76 -10.75 -4.46
CA ASN A 204 -19.32 -10.78 -4.19
C ASN A 204 -18.63 -9.53 -4.73
N SER A 205 -17.53 -9.13 -4.10
CA SER A 205 -16.72 -7.98 -4.55
C SER A 205 -15.41 -8.44 -5.19
N LEU A 206 -15.04 -7.78 -6.28
CA LEU A 206 -13.74 -7.91 -6.92
C LEU A 206 -12.90 -6.68 -6.58
N LEU A 207 -11.70 -6.91 -6.07
CA LEU A 207 -10.71 -5.86 -5.83
C LEU A 207 -9.63 -5.95 -6.91
N LEU A 208 -9.53 -4.89 -7.72
CA LEU A 208 -8.57 -4.79 -8.80
C LEU A 208 -7.40 -3.92 -8.35
N VAL A 209 -6.21 -4.50 -8.23
CA VAL A 209 -4.98 -3.79 -7.86
C VAL A 209 -4.07 -3.74 -9.08
N ARG A 210 -3.68 -2.54 -9.50
CA ARG A 210 -2.80 -2.35 -10.65
C ARG A 210 -1.36 -2.71 -10.27
N LEU A 211 -0.80 -3.73 -10.92
CA LEU A 211 0.59 -4.14 -10.69
C LEU A 211 1.57 -3.47 -11.66
N ASP A 212 1.09 -2.92 -12.78
CA ASP A 212 1.90 -2.23 -13.79
C ASP A 212 2.70 -1.04 -13.23
N THR A 213 2.16 -0.40 -12.19
CA THR A 213 2.80 0.75 -11.54
C THR A 213 3.70 0.34 -10.37
N LEU A 214 3.73 -0.94 -9.99
CA LEU A 214 4.46 -1.44 -8.83
C LEU A 214 5.86 -1.92 -9.20
N THR A 215 6.71 -2.00 -8.17
CA THR A 215 8.07 -2.54 -8.29
C THR A 215 8.03 -4.06 -8.26
N GLY A 216 8.75 -4.71 -9.17
CA GLY A 216 8.82 -6.18 -9.30
C GLY A 216 8.11 -6.72 -10.54
N ASN A 217 8.28 -8.01 -10.80
CA ASN A 217 7.53 -8.73 -11.83
C ASN A 217 6.16 -9.14 -11.25
N PRO A 218 5.04 -8.88 -11.93
CA PRO A 218 3.70 -9.23 -11.43
C PRO A 218 3.54 -10.72 -11.09
N GLU A 219 4.19 -11.62 -11.84
CA GLU A 219 4.12 -13.06 -11.59
C GLU A 219 4.83 -13.45 -10.29
N ASP A 220 5.98 -12.85 -10.00
CA ASP A 220 6.71 -13.08 -8.75
C ASP A 220 5.91 -12.61 -7.55
N VAL A 221 5.23 -11.46 -7.70
CA VAL A 221 4.32 -10.93 -6.67
C VAL A 221 3.18 -11.89 -6.43
N LEU A 222 2.51 -12.38 -7.48
CA LEU A 222 1.43 -13.36 -7.35
C LEU A 222 1.91 -14.64 -6.67
N ASN A 223 3.05 -15.18 -7.08
CA ASN A 223 3.62 -16.39 -6.51
C ASN A 223 3.93 -16.23 -5.01
N ARG A 224 4.45 -15.07 -4.60
CA ARG A 224 4.68 -14.74 -3.18
C ARG A 224 3.37 -14.56 -2.40
N ILE A 225 2.30 -14.05 -3.01
CA ILE A 225 0.99 -14.00 -2.34
C ILE A 225 0.46 -15.42 -2.16
N ARG A 226 0.58 -16.27 -3.18
CA ARG A 226 0.12 -17.67 -3.15
C ARG A 226 0.84 -18.53 -2.13
N SER A 227 2.09 -18.20 -1.75
CA SER A 227 2.75 -18.92 -0.65
C SER A 227 2.08 -18.70 0.71
N TYR A 228 1.30 -17.63 0.89
CA TYR A 228 0.49 -17.43 2.09
C TYR A 228 -0.87 -18.11 2.03
N ARG A 229 -1.47 -18.11 0.84
CA ARG A 229 -2.75 -18.77 0.60
C ARG A 229 -2.72 -19.46 -0.76
N PRO A 230 -2.53 -20.79 -0.81
CA PRO A 230 -2.75 -21.56 -2.01
C PRO A 230 -4.26 -21.58 -2.23
N VAL A 231 -4.73 -20.70 -3.11
CA VAL A 231 -6.12 -20.63 -3.55
C VAL A 231 -6.27 -21.40 -4.84
#